data_AF-A0A953JQK6-F1
#
_entry.id   AF-A0A953JQK6-F1
#
_cell.length_a   1.000
_cell.length_b   1.000
_cell.length_c   1.000
_cell.angle_alpha   90.00
_cell.angle_beta   90.00
_cell.angle_gamma   90.00
#
_symmetry.space_group_name_H-M   'P 1'
#
loop_
_entity.id
_entity.type
_entity.pdbx_description
1 polymer ?
#
loop_
_entity_poly.entity_id
_entity_poly.type
_entity_poly.pdbx_seq_one_letter_code
_entity_poly.pdbx_strand_id
1 'polypeptide(L)'
;MADLKGQDVKVYSVWVPMLPSDAKLTVGRATKSLDEARVTHYWDGDHMLSKAWAPVLGIDDEAWDVYLLYDKEAEWGETPPKPIYWQEQLGISDETTLDRVKLTAEISRLLGKRSEIAK
;
A
#
# COMPACT_ATOMS: atom_id res chain seq x y z
N MET A 1 -6.94 0.16 12.18
CA MET A 1 -5.50 0.33 12.48
C MET A 1 -5.23 0.62 13.96
N ALA A 2 -6.19 0.47 14.88
CA ALA A 2 -5.96 0.69 16.31
C ALA A 2 -4.78 -0.14 16.86
N ASP A 3 -4.59 -1.35 16.32
CA ASP A 3 -3.52 -2.28 16.70
C ASP A 3 -2.10 -1.79 16.32
N LEU A 4 -1.98 -0.78 15.44
CA LEU A 4 -0.71 -0.23 14.99
C LEU A 4 -0.31 1.06 15.73
N LYS A 5 -1.11 1.51 16.70
CA LYS A 5 -0.87 2.77 17.44
C LYS A 5 0.48 2.73 18.18
N GLY A 6 1.33 3.74 17.94
CA GLY A 6 2.67 3.84 18.54
C GLY A 6 3.75 2.98 17.88
N GLN A 7 3.42 2.18 16.87
CA GLN A 7 4.39 1.40 16.11
C GLN A 7 5.04 2.23 15.01
N ASP A 8 6.30 1.93 14.68
CA ASP A 8 7.11 2.63 13.67
C ASP A 8 6.73 2.19 12.25
N VAL A 9 5.53 2.58 11.85
CA VAL A 9 4.96 2.34 10.52
C VAL A 9 4.63 3.68 9.88
N LYS A 10 5.15 3.91 8.68
CA LYS A 10 4.72 5.01 7.80
C LYS A 10 3.71 4.47 6.80
N VAL A 11 2.62 5.21 6.58
CA VAL A 11 1.59 4.81 5.63
C VAL A 11 1.50 5.88 4.55
N TYR A 12 1.60 5.46 3.30
CA TYR A 12 1.38 6.31 2.14
C TYR A 12 0.14 5.79 1.42
N SER A 13 -0.82 6.68 1.19
CA SER A 13 -2.06 6.36 0.47
C SER A 13 -2.11 7.21 -0.78
N VAL A 14 -2.23 6.56 -1.94
CA VAL A 14 -2.25 7.21 -3.24
C VAL A 14 -3.63 7.00 -3.84
N TRP A 15 -4.29 8.09 -4.17
CA TRP A 15 -5.62 8.08 -4.78
C TRP A 15 -5.47 8.28 -6.29
N VAL A 16 -6.06 7.39 -7.08
CA VAL A 16 -5.98 7.34 -8.55
C VAL A 16 -7.40 7.30 -9.12
N PRO A 17 -7.72 8.05 -10.19
CA PRO A 17 -9.05 8.04 -10.78
C PRO A 17 -9.30 6.83 -11.68
N MET A 18 -9.65 5.68 -11.09
CA MET A 18 -9.85 4.44 -11.86
C MET A 18 -11.24 4.34 -12.48
N LEU A 19 -12.25 4.93 -11.85
CA LEU A 19 -13.63 4.93 -12.31
C LEU A 19 -14.04 6.29 -12.89
N PRO A 20 -15.02 6.34 -13.83
CA PRO A 20 -15.44 7.59 -14.47
C PRO A 20 -15.89 8.70 -13.50
N SER A 21 -16.34 8.35 -12.30
CA SER A 21 -16.76 9.30 -11.26
C SER A 21 -15.64 9.77 -10.35
N ASP A 22 -14.44 9.20 -10.46
CA ASP A 22 -13.33 9.54 -9.58
C ASP A 22 -12.73 10.89 -9.98
N ALA A 23 -12.55 11.76 -8.98
CA ALA A 23 -12.01 13.08 -9.20
C ALA A 23 -11.21 13.52 -7.98
N LYS A 24 -10.20 14.36 -8.17
CA LYS A 24 -9.40 14.89 -7.06
C LYS A 24 -10.26 15.56 -5.97
N LEU A 25 -11.37 16.18 -6.36
CA LEU A 25 -12.31 16.83 -5.44
C LEU A 25 -13.04 15.83 -4.51
N THR A 26 -13.19 14.56 -4.91
CA THR A 26 -13.84 13.53 -4.08
C THR A 26 -12.88 12.87 -3.09
N VAL A 27 -11.56 13.00 -3.30
CA VAL A 27 -10.50 12.46 -2.43
C VAL A 27 -10.65 12.91 -0.98
N GLY A 28 -11.03 14.17 -0.74
CA GLY A 28 -11.20 14.70 0.62
C GLY A 28 -12.26 13.99 1.45
N ARG A 29 -13.17 13.22 0.83
CA ARG A 29 -14.09 12.32 1.55
C ARG A 29 -13.43 10.97 1.84
N ALA A 30 -12.67 10.43 0.88
CA ALA A 30 -12.00 9.14 1.01
C ALA A 30 -10.88 9.18 2.08
N THR A 31 -10.16 10.30 2.18
CA THR A 31 -9.13 10.49 3.23
C THR A 31 -9.69 10.40 4.64
N LYS A 32 -10.95 10.80 4.87
CA LYS A 32 -11.60 10.73 6.20
C LYS A 32 -11.74 9.30 6.73
N SER A 33 -11.82 8.32 5.84
CA SER A 33 -11.88 6.89 6.20
C SER A 33 -10.52 6.35 6.65
N LEU A 34 -9.43 7.08 6.40
CA LEU A 34 -8.05 6.76 6.73
C LEU A 34 -7.38 7.96 7.44
N ASP A 35 -8.12 8.61 8.33
CA ASP A 35 -7.72 9.82 9.05
C ASP A 35 -6.85 9.48 10.28
N GLU A 36 -5.63 9.01 10.03
CA GLU A 36 -4.63 8.78 11.07
C GLU A 36 -3.38 9.63 10.78
N ALA A 37 -2.82 10.29 11.81
CA ALA A 37 -1.72 11.25 11.67
C ALA A 37 -0.46 10.71 10.96
N ARG A 38 -0.29 9.39 10.88
CA ARG A 38 0.85 8.74 10.19
C ARG A 38 0.63 8.55 8.68
N VAL A 39 -0.60 8.76 8.20
CA VAL A 39 -0.97 8.52 6.82
C VAL A 39 -0.71 9.79 6.02
N THR A 40 0.18 9.69 5.04
CA THR A 40 0.38 10.75 4.06
C THR A 40 -0.39 10.41 2.80
N HIS A 41 -1.26 11.31 2.37
CA HIS A 41 -2.10 11.11 1.19
C HIS A 41 -1.52 11.84 -0.03
N TYR A 42 -1.56 11.17 -1.18
CA TYR A 42 -1.18 11.71 -2.48
C TYR A 42 -2.29 11.51 -3.50
N TRP A 43 -2.30 12.35 -4.52
CA TRP A 43 -3.16 12.22 -5.69
C TRP A 43 -2.29 11.94 -6.91
N ASP A 44 -2.61 10.88 -7.64
CA ASP A 44 -1.99 10.53 -8.91
C ASP A 44 -3.07 10.50 -10.00
N GLY A 45 -3.30 11.68 -10.59
CA GLY A 45 -4.32 11.85 -11.63
C GLY A 45 -3.90 11.35 -13.01
N ASP A 46 -2.61 11.07 -13.20
CA ASP A 46 -2.04 10.63 -14.48
C ASP A 46 -1.77 9.10 -14.49
N HIS A 47 -2.09 8.43 -13.38
CA HIS A 47 -1.95 6.99 -13.16
C HIS A 47 -0.48 6.54 -13.24
N MET A 48 0.46 7.42 -12.91
CA MET A 48 1.89 7.14 -12.99
C MET A 48 2.29 5.97 -12.10
N LEU A 49 1.79 5.93 -10.86
CA LEU A 49 2.09 4.89 -9.88
C LEU A 49 1.38 3.58 -10.25
N SER A 50 0.12 3.64 -10.65
CA SER A 50 -0.62 2.45 -11.09
C SER A 50 0.06 1.76 -12.28
N LYS A 51 0.55 2.52 -13.25
CA LYS A 51 1.33 2.00 -14.40
C LYS A 51 2.70 1.48 -13.98
N ALA A 52 3.39 2.17 -13.07
CA ALA A 52 4.73 1.76 -12.65
C ALA A 52 4.72 0.46 -11.81
N TRP A 53 3.67 0.22 -11.03
CA TRP A 53 3.56 -0.98 -10.19
C TRP A 53 3.01 -2.21 -10.92
N ALA A 54 2.19 -2.03 -11.96
CA ALA A 54 1.64 -3.12 -12.76
C ALA A 54 2.69 -4.20 -13.14
N PRO A 55 3.82 -3.87 -13.80
CA PRO A 55 4.83 -4.86 -14.17
C PRO A 55 5.56 -5.46 -12.96
N VAL A 56 5.68 -4.73 -11.86
CA VAL A 56 6.33 -5.22 -10.62
C VAL A 56 5.47 -6.26 -9.92
N LEU A 57 4.14 -6.12 -10.01
CA LEU A 57 3.15 -7.02 -9.41
C LEU A 57 2.73 -8.15 -10.36
N GLY A 58 3.09 -8.08 -11.64
CA GLY A 58 2.65 -9.03 -12.67
C GLY A 58 1.17 -8.86 -13.02
N ILE A 59 0.67 -7.63 -12.97
CA ILE A 59 -0.70 -7.26 -13.35
C ILE A 59 -0.64 -6.75 -14.80
N ASP A 60 -1.54 -7.26 -15.65
CA ASP A 60 -1.57 -6.92 -17.08
C ASP A 60 -2.07 -5.47 -17.33
N ASP A 61 -2.98 -5.00 -16.50
CA ASP A 61 -3.52 -3.63 -16.50
C ASP A 61 -2.89 -2.77 -15.40
N GLU A 62 -3.41 -1.56 -15.20
CA GLU A 62 -2.96 -0.65 -14.16
C GLU A 62 -3.22 -1.19 -12.74
N ALA A 63 -2.25 -1.04 -11.83
CA ALA A 63 -2.37 -1.50 -10.45
C ALA A 63 -3.17 -0.50 -9.59
N TRP A 64 -4.32 -0.93 -9.08
CA TRP A 64 -5.14 -0.18 -8.13
C TRP A 64 -5.83 -1.13 -7.14
N ASP A 65 -6.35 -0.58 -6.03
CA ASP A 65 -6.85 -1.37 -4.89
C ASP A 65 -5.83 -2.40 -4.37
N VAL A 66 -4.55 -2.00 -4.34
CA VAL A 66 -3.41 -2.78 -3.85
C VAL A 66 -2.88 -2.27 -2.52
N TYR A 67 -2.37 -3.19 -1.69
CA TYR A 67 -1.73 -2.93 -0.41
C TYR A 67 -0.32 -3.47 -0.46
N LEU A 68 0.67 -2.60 -0.31
CA LEU A 68 2.08 -2.90 -0.57
C LEU A 68 2.88 -2.73 0.72
N LEU A 69 3.57 -3.78 1.15
CA LEU A 69 4.48 -3.72 2.30
C LEU A 69 5.93 -3.71 1.83
N TYR A 70 6.68 -2.78 2.42
CA TYR A 70 8.11 -2.60 2.23
C TYR A 70 8.77 -2.61 3.61
N ASP A 71 9.95 -3.21 3.71
CA ASP A 71 10.79 -3.04 4.89
C ASP A 71 11.70 -1.81 4.76
N LYS A 72 12.49 -1.55 5.80
CA LYS A 72 13.42 -0.41 5.86
C LYS A 72 14.60 -0.50 4.88
N GLU A 73 14.78 -1.67 4.24
CA GLU A 73 15.89 -1.96 3.32
C GLU A 73 15.44 -1.81 1.86
N ALA A 74 14.17 -1.49 1.62
CA ALA A 74 13.65 -1.17 0.30
C ALA A 74 14.34 0.08 -0.28
N GLU A 75 15.00 -0.10 -1.41
CA GLU A 75 15.64 0.97 -2.17
C GLU A 75 14.73 1.46 -3.30
N TRP A 76 14.60 2.79 -3.41
CA TRP A 76 13.72 3.44 -4.38
C TRP A 76 14.55 4.04 -5.51
N GLY A 77 14.29 3.63 -6.75
CA GLY A 77 14.93 4.14 -7.96
C GLY A 77 13.91 4.63 -8.98
N GLU A 78 14.27 4.57 -10.26
CA GLU A 78 13.35 4.93 -11.36
C GLU A 78 12.15 3.98 -11.43
N THR A 79 12.37 2.68 -11.18
CA THR A 79 11.31 1.69 -11.03
C THR A 79 11.07 1.39 -9.55
N PRO A 80 9.82 1.20 -9.14
CA PRO A 80 9.52 0.85 -7.75
C PRO A 80 10.11 -0.53 -7.40
N PRO A 81 10.61 -0.72 -6.17
CA PRO A 81 11.08 -2.02 -5.73
C PRO A 81 9.91 -3.00 -5.62
N LYS A 82 10.21 -4.29 -5.72
CA LYS A 82 9.23 -5.35 -5.43
C LYS A 82 8.83 -5.28 -3.95
N PRO A 83 7.53 -5.21 -3.62
CA PRO A 83 7.11 -5.29 -2.23
C PRO A 83 7.46 -6.67 -1.67
N ILE A 84 7.87 -6.70 -0.41
CA ILE A 84 8.17 -7.95 0.30
C ILE A 84 6.89 -8.74 0.63
N TYR A 85 5.74 -8.07 0.61
CA TYR A 85 4.42 -8.64 0.72
C TYR A 85 3.40 -7.68 0.11
N TRP A 86 2.38 -8.21 -0.56
CA TRP A 86 1.29 -7.37 -1.05
C TRP A 86 -0.02 -8.14 -1.16
N GLN A 87 -1.12 -7.40 -1.20
CA GLN A 87 -2.47 -7.91 -1.44
C GLN A 87 -3.28 -6.94 -2.31
N GLU A 88 -4.43 -7.40 -2.82
CA GLU A 88 -5.32 -6.65 -3.72
C GLU A 88 -6.80 -6.96 -3.49
N GLN A 89 -7.72 -6.10 -3.94
CA GLN A 89 -9.18 -6.26 -3.76
C GLN A 89 -9.97 -6.57 -5.04
N LEU A 90 -9.28 -6.74 -6.18
CA LEU A 90 -9.88 -6.97 -7.49
C LEU A 90 -10.10 -8.45 -7.78
N GLY A 91 -9.58 -9.36 -6.94
CA GLY A 91 -9.72 -10.80 -7.10
C GLY A 91 -8.83 -11.34 -8.22
N ILE A 92 -7.64 -10.77 -8.39
CA ILE A 92 -6.65 -11.20 -9.39
C ILE A 92 -6.19 -12.64 -9.09
N SER A 93 -6.00 -12.98 -7.82
CA SER A 93 -5.71 -14.35 -7.40
C SER A 93 -6.13 -14.63 -5.95
N ASP A 94 -6.40 -15.90 -5.63
CA ASP A 94 -6.67 -16.34 -4.25
C ASP A 94 -5.48 -16.09 -3.31
N GLU A 95 -4.25 -16.08 -3.85
CA GLU A 95 -3.03 -15.87 -3.05
C GLU A 95 -2.87 -14.41 -2.63
N THR A 96 -3.26 -13.48 -3.51
CA THR A 96 -3.08 -12.02 -3.33
C THR A 96 -4.34 -11.32 -2.84
N THR A 97 -5.49 -11.99 -2.80
CA THR A 97 -6.73 -11.40 -2.31
C THR A 97 -6.57 -10.84 -0.89
N LEU A 98 -7.09 -9.64 -0.64
CA LEU A 98 -7.01 -8.94 0.64
C LEU A 98 -7.57 -9.81 1.78
N ASP A 99 -6.70 -10.10 2.74
CA ASP A 99 -7.01 -10.77 3.98
C ASP A 99 -6.43 -9.93 5.11
N ARG A 100 -7.33 -9.26 5.84
CA ARG A 100 -6.97 -8.38 6.96
C ARG A 100 -6.08 -9.07 7.99
N VAL A 101 -6.34 -10.34 8.30
CA VAL A 101 -5.60 -11.07 9.33
C VAL A 101 -4.18 -11.33 8.85
N LYS A 102 -4.01 -11.80 7.61
CA LYS A 102 -2.68 -12.02 7.01
C LYS A 102 -1.89 -10.72 6.88
N LEU A 103 -2.51 -9.65 6.36
CA LEU A 103 -1.84 -8.35 6.24
C LEU A 103 -1.37 -7.82 7.59
N THR A 104 -2.20 -7.93 8.63
CA THR A 104 -1.85 -7.48 9.98
C THR A 104 -0.72 -8.32 10.58
N ALA A 105 -0.73 -9.63 10.33
CA ALA A 105 0.35 -10.53 10.75
C ALA A 105 1.68 -10.16 10.07
N GLU A 106 1.67 -9.87 8.77
CA GLU A 106 2.88 -9.46 8.04
C GLU A 106 3.42 -8.11 8.52
N ILE A 107 2.55 -7.12 8.76
CA ILE A 107 2.96 -5.84 9.36
C ILE A 107 3.63 -6.08 10.72
N SER A 108 3.01 -6.91 11.57
CA SER A 108 3.54 -7.23 12.90
C SER A 108 4.88 -7.95 12.84
N ARG A 109 5.04 -8.88 11.88
CA ARG A 109 6.30 -9.59 11.63
C ARG A 109 7.43 -8.64 11.26
N LEU A 110 7.17 -7.66 10.40
CA LEU A 110 8.17 -6.68 9.97
C LEU A 110 8.58 -5.73 11.09
N LEU A 111 7.63 -5.37 11.96
CA LEU A 111 7.91 -4.58 13.15
C LEU A 111 8.66 -5.39 14.22
N GLY A 112 8.38 -6.69 14.31
CA GLY A 112 9.03 -7.64 15.21
C GLY A 112 10.48 -7.97 14.82
N LYS A 113 10.84 -8.03 13.53
CA LYS A 113 12.24 -8.22 13.06
C LYS A 113 13.25 -7.22 13.67
N ARG A 114 12.76 -6.11 14.21
CA ARG A 114 13.55 -5.08 14.89
C ARG A 114 14.19 -5.58 16.21
N SER A 115 13.64 -6.62 16.84
CA SER A 115 14.12 -7.11 18.14
C SER A 115 15.30 -8.09 18.05
N GLU A 116 15.61 -8.65 16.88
CA GLU A 116 16.64 -9.69 16.74
C GLU A 116 18.00 -9.17 16.26
N ILE A 117 18.09 -7.93 15.76
CA ILE A 117 19.33 -7.34 15.21
C ILE A 117 20.08 -6.49 16.26
N ALA A 118 19.52 -6.33 17.45
CA ALA A 118 20.20 -5.68 18.58
C ALA A 118 20.88 -6.72 19.48
N LYS A 119 21.98 -7.33 19.03
CA LYS A 119 22.95 -8.05 19.86
C LYS A 119 24.37 -7.85 19.34
#